data_AF-A0A368FHS5-F1
#
_entry.id   AF-A0A368FHS5-F1
#
_cell.length_a   1.000
_cell.length_b   1.000
_cell.length_c   1.000
_cell.angle_alpha   90.00
_cell.angle_beta   90.00
_cell.angle_gamma   90.00
#
_symmetry.space_group_name_H-M   'P 1'
#
loop_
_entity.id
_entity.type
_entity.pdbx_description
1 polymer ?
#
loop_
_entity_poly.entity_id
_entity_poly.type
_entity_poly.pdbx_seq_one_letter_code
_entity_poly.pdbx_strand_id
1 'polypeptide(L)'
;MPSGPAAKIRKINKEFLEKVTPPPSPSDATKGSDGGSEPDVVPTDPACDPDHPKKITFSDVSSAAFNIKNGVLRTPCNKSPNLSKLLDMELYFKKEYLQVTGSFKERGARYALSRLSKEEKERGVIAASAGKR
;
A
#
# COMPACT_ATOMS: atom_id res chain seq x y z
N MET A 1 13.84 -31.66 -21.52
CA MET A 1 13.40 -30.56 -20.64
C MET A 1 13.92 -29.25 -21.23
N PRO A 2 13.16 -28.47 -22.02
CA PRO A 2 13.71 -27.25 -22.58
C PRO A 2 13.64 -26.11 -21.55
N SER A 3 14.80 -25.56 -21.24
CA SER A 3 15.02 -24.35 -20.46
C SER A 3 14.35 -23.14 -21.14
N GLY A 4 13.38 -22.51 -20.48
CA GLY A 4 12.78 -21.25 -20.93
C GLY A 4 13.75 -20.06 -20.80
N PRO A 5 13.70 -19.06 -21.68
CA PRO A 5 14.64 -17.94 -21.66
C PRO A 5 14.36 -17.00 -20.47
N ALA A 6 15.44 -16.54 -19.84
CA ALA A 6 15.40 -15.55 -18.76
C ALA A 6 14.80 -14.23 -19.25
N ALA A 7 13.72 -13.78 -18.59
CA ALA A 7 13.06 -12.51 -18.87
C ALA A 7 14.01 -11.34 -18.56
N LYS A 8 14.53 -10.70 -19.60
CA LYS A 8 15.23 -9.40 -19.48
C LYS A 8 14.20 -8.33 -19.12
N ILE A 9 14.30 -7.81 -17.90
CA ILE A 9 13.57 -6.61 -17.46
C ILE A 9 14.05 -5.44 -18.33
N ARG A 10 13.27 -5.07 -19.35
CA ARG A 10 13.50 -3.83 -20.12
C ARG A 10 13.10 -2.66 -19.21
N LYS A 11 14.00 -1.69 -19.06
CA LYS A 11 13.78 -0.47 -18.28
C LYS A 11 12.49 0.22 -18.75
N ILE A 12 11.61 0.52 -17.79
CA ILE A 12 10.41 1.32 -18.01
C ILE A 12 10.82 2.65 -18.65
N ASN A 13 10.07 3.07 -19.68
CA ASN A 13 10.35 4.25 -20.47
C ASN A 13 10.34 5.51 -19.58
N LYS A 14 11.44 6.28 -19.55
CA LYS A 14 11.62 7.44 -18.64
C LYS A 14 10.52 8.50 -18.83
N GLU A 15 9.99 8.63 -20.04
CA GLU A 15 8.90 9.56 -20.37
C GLU A 15 7.59 9.29 -19.60
N PHE A 16 7.38 8.05 -19.13
CA PHE A 16 6.20 7.69 -18.34
C PHE A 16 6.31 8.15 -16.88
N LEU A 17 7.53 8.23 -16.33
CA LEU A 17 7.75 8.74 -14.97
C LEU A 17 7.63 10.28 -14.91
N GLU A 18 8.06 10.98 -15.95
CA GLU A 18 8.06 12.46 -15.96
C GLU A 18 6.65 13.08 -16.10
N LYS A 19 5.66 12.30 -16.56
CA LYS A 19 4.27 12.76 -16.70
C LYS A 19 3.39 12.53 -15.46
N VAL A 20 3.94 11.92 -14.41
CA VAL A 20 3.26 11.81 -13.11
C VAL A 20 3.62 13.05 -12.30
N THR A 21 2.88 14.13 -12.51
CA THR A 21 2.94 15.30 -11.62
C THR A 21 2.57 14.86 -10.20
N PRO A 22 3.41 15.12 -9.18
CA PRO A 22 3.06 14.82 -7.80
C PRO A 22 1.83 15.63 -7.37
N PRO A 23 0.94 15.09 -6.53
CA PRO A 23 -0.13 15.88 -5.95
C PRO A 23 0.46 17.04 -5.13
N PRO A 24 -0.16 18.23 -5.16
CA PRO A 24 0.35 19.38 -4.41
C PRO A 24 0.40 19.06 -2.91
N SER A 25 1.53 19.40 -2.29
CA SER A 25 1.75 19.39 -0.85
C SER A 25 0.76 20.33 -0.14
N PRO A 26 0.19 19.96 1.02
CA PRO A 26 -0.75 20.80 1.73
C PRO A 26 0.02 21.86 2.51
N SER A 27 0.26 23.03 1.91
CA SER A 27 0.88 24.16 2.63
C SER A 27 0.21 25.52 2.40
N ASP A 28 -0.99 25.58 1.83
CA ASP A 28 -1.72 26.84 1.70
C ASP A 28 -3.19 26.70 2.14
N ALA A 29 -3.40 26.79 3.46
CA ALA A 29 -4.67 27.22 4.03
C ALA A 29 -4.37 28.34 5.04
N THR A 30 -4.43 29.57 4.55
CA THR A 30 -4.21 30.80 5.33
C THR A 30 -5.28 31.02 6.41
N LYS A 31 -4.79 31.27 7.63
CA LYS A 31 -5.26 32.14 8.73
C LYS A 31 -6.78 32.33 8.96
N GLY A 32 -7.20 31.91 10.15
CA GLY A 32 -8.26 32.55 10.96
C GLY A 32 -7.80 32.60 12.43
N SER A 33 -7.83 33.80 13.02
CA SER A 33 -7.49 34.13 14.41
C SER A 33 -8.64 33.76 15.36
N ASP A 34 -8.37 33.14 16.52
CA ASP A 34 -8.63 33.75 17.84
C ASP A 34 -8.25 32.83 19.01
N GLY A 35 -7.43 33.40 19.91
CA GLY A 35 -7.42 33.26 21.37
C GLY A 35 -7.62 31.89 22.05
N GLY A 36 -6.53 31.35 22.60
CA GLY A 36 -6.55 30.35 23.67
C GLY A 36 -5.26 29.53 23.73
N SER A 37 -4.33 29.93 24.59
CA SER A 37 -3.03 29.25 24.77
C SER A 37 -3.18 27.93 25.52
N GLU A 38 -3.33 26.84 24.77
CA GLU A 38 -2.88 25.49 25.18
C GLU A 38 -1.78 25.08 24.19
N PRO A 39 -0.71 24.39 24.62
CA PRO A 39 0.36 24.00 23.70
C PRO A 39 -0.22 23.14 22.59
N ASP A 40 -0.04 23.57 21.34
CA ASP A 40 -0.37 22.80 20.14
C ASP A 40 0.41 21.47 20.17
N VAL A 41 -0.16 20.45 20.80
CA VAL A 41 0.35 19.08 20.73
C VAL A 41 0.04 18.62 19.31
N VAL A 42 0.96 18.90 18.39
CA VAL A 42 0.93 18.33 17.05
C VAL A 42 0.86 16.82 17.24
N PRO A 43 -0.22 16.14 16.81
CA PRO A 43 -0.33 14.70 16.96
C PRO A 43 0.80 14.04 16.16
N THR A 44 1.86 13.67 16.84
CA THR A 44 3.00 12.97 16.25
C THR A 44 2.65 11.50 16.26
N ASP A 45 2.36 10.95 15.08
CA ASP A 45 2.21 9.51 14.90
C ASP A 45 3.59 8.86 15.07
N PRO A 46 3.84 8.03 16.11
CA PRO A 46 5.13 7.38 16.32
C PRO A 46 5.54 6.46 15.17
N ALA A 47 4.58 6.07 14.31
CA ALA A 47 4.83 5.26 13.12
C ALA A 47 5.14 6.08 11.86
N CYS A 48 4.95 7.40 11.91
CA CYS A 48 5.15 8.32 10.78
C CYS A 48 6.09 9.47 11.19
N ASP A 49 7.29 9.11 11.68
CA ASP A 49 8.37 10.06 11.94
C ASP A 49 9.13 10.35 10.62
N PRO A 50 9.06 11.58 10.07
CA PRO A 50 9.77 11.94 8.84
C PRO A 50 11.29 11.93 9.01
N ASP A 51 11.80 12.15 10.23
CA ASP A 51 13.23 12.18 10.53
C ASP A 51 13.80 10.76 10.72
N HIS A 52 12.96 9.80 11.08
CA HIS A 52 13.33 8.39 11.29
C HIS A 52 12.41 7.42 10.54
N PRO A 53 12.49 7.34 9.20
CA PRO A 53 11.62 6.48 8.43
C PRO A 53 11.86 5.00 8.76
N LYS A 54 10.79 4.30 9.14
CA LYS A 54 10.84 2.87 9.43
C LYS A 54 11.12 2.07 8.14
N LYS A 55 12.30 1.44 8.08
CA LYS A 55 12.68 0.59 6.95
C LYS A 55 11.91 -0.73 7.00
N ILE A 56 11.15 -1.02 5.95
CA ILE A 56 10.46 -2.31 5.76
C ILE A 56 11.37 -3.23 4.96
N THR A 57 11.63 -4.43 5.49
CA THR A 57 12.46 -5.44 4.86
C THR A 57 11.61 -6.51 4.14
N PHE A 58 12.25 -7.30 3.28
CA PHE A 58 11.59 -8.45 2.66
C PHE A 58 11.07 -9.46 3.71
N SER A 59 11.80 -9.63 4.82
CA SER A 59 11.39 -10.52 5.90
C SER A 59 10.05 -10.11 6.52
N ASP A 60 9.83 -8.80 6.68
CA ASP A 60 8.57 -8.26 7.19
C ASP A 60 7.40 -8.60 6.26
N VAL A 61 7.60 -8.43 4.95
CA VAL A 61 6.59 -8.73 3.93
C VAL A 61 6.29 -10.23 3.87
N SER A 62 7.32 -11.07 3.92
CA SER A 62 7.17 -12.53 3.92
C SER A 62 6.42 -13.02 5.17
N SER A 63 6.79 -12.50 6.34
CA SER A 63 6.11 -12.80 7.61
C SER A 63 4.66 -12.34 7.59
N ALA A 64 4.38 -11.15 7.06
CA ALA A 64 3.04 -10.65 6.88
C ALA A 64 2.20 -11.54 5.96
N ALA A 65 2.76 -11.97 4.82
CA ALA A 65 2.10 -12.88 3.89
C ALA A 65 1.75 -14.21 4.55
N PHE A 66 2.64 -14.77 5.37
CA PHE A 66 2.37 -15.99 6.14
C PHE A 66 1.22 -15.81 7.14
N ASN A 67 1.21 -14.70 7.88
CA ASN A 67 0.22 -14.44 8.92
C ASN A 67 -1.20 -14.24 8.37
N ILE A 68 -1.35 -13.63 7.19
CA ILE A 68 -2.66 -13.34 6.61
C ILE A 68 -3.18 -14.43 5.68
N LYS A 69 -2.39 -15.47 5.37
CA LYS A 69 -2.68 -16.47 4.34
C LYS A 69 -4.05 -17.16 4.48
N ASN A 70 -4.52 -17.34 5.72
CA ASN A 70 -5.76 -18.06 6.04
C ASN A 70 -7.01 -17.18 6.00
N GLY A 71 -6.88 -15.87 5.78
CA GLY A 71 -8.03 -14.97 5.77
C GLY A 71 -7.96 -13.86 4.75
N VAL A 72 -7.18 -14.09 3.69
CA VAL A 72 -7.10 -13.23 2.51
C VAL A 72 -7.08 -14.12 1.28
N LEU A 73 -7.88 -13.81 0.28
CA LEU A 73 -7.91 -14.59 -0.95
C LEU A 73 -6.61 -14.45 -1.75
N ARG A 74 -6.14 -15.58 -2.28
CA ARG A 74 -5.04 -15.59 -3.25
C ARG A 74 -5.59 -15.25 -4.64
N THR A 75 -5.63 -13.96 -4.92
CA THR A 75 -6.10 -13.41 -6.20
C THR A 75 -5.27 -13.93 -7.38
N PRO A 76 -5.88 -14.14 -8.56
CA PRO A 76 -5.16 -14.60 -9.75
C PRO A 76 -4.16 -13.54 -10.26
N CYS A 77 -3.09 -14.02 -10.91
CA CYS A 77 -2.09 -13.20 -11.58
C CYS A 77 -1.95 -13.70 -13.02
N ASN A 78 -2.83 -13.22 -13.90
CA ASN A 78 -2.97 -13.78 -15.25
C ASN A 78 -2.25 -12.90 -16.28
N LYS A 79 -1.65 -13.53 -17.28
CA LYS A 79 -1.08 -12.83 -18.44
C LYS A 79 -2.19 -12.15 -19.25
N SER A 80 -1.93 -10.94 -19.73
CA SER A 80 -2.78 -10.25 -20.70
C SER A 80 -2.25 -10.48 -22.12
N PRO A 81 -2.86 -11.38 -22.91
CA PRO A 81 -2.33 -11.72 -24.24
C PRO A 81 -2.35 -10.53 -25.19
N ASN A 82 -3.44 -9.75 -25.21
CA ASN A 82 -3.58 -8.60 -26.10
C ASN A 82 -2.57 -7.50 -25.79
N LEU A 83 -2.44 -7.13 -24.52
CA LEU A 83 -1.52 -6.07 -24.12
C LEU A 83 -0.06 -6.53 -24.23
N SER A 84 0.22 -7.80 -23.95
CA SER A 84 1.56 -8.37 -24.14
C SER A 84 1.99 -8.31 -25.60
N LYS A 85 1.08 -8.63 -26.53
CA LYS A 85 1.34 -8.56 -27.97
C LYS A 85 1.51 -7.12 -28.44
N LEU A 86 0.69 -6.20 -27.94
CA LEU A 86 0.74 -4.79 -28.32
C LEU A 86 2.06 -4.12 -27.93
N LEU A 87 2.62 -4.49 -26.77
CA LEU A 87 3.81 -3.85 -26.20
C LEU A 87 5.10 -4.67 -26.37
N ASP A 88 5.04 -5.82 -27.05
CA ASP A 88 6.16 -6.78 -27.17
C ASP A 88 6.81 -7.10 -25.80
N MET A 89 5.97 -7.32 -24.79
CA MET A 89 6.38 -7.54 -23.39
C MET A 89 5.47 -8.55 -22.71
N GLU A 90 5.97 -9.33 -21.76
CA GLU A 90 5.11 -10.22 -20.97
C GLU A 90 4.45 -9.47 -19.83
N LEU A 91 3.14 -9.20 -19.96
CA LEU A 91 2.38 -8.44 -18.98
C LEU A 91 1.42 -9.32 -18.20
N TYR A 92 1.50 -9.23 -16.88
CA TYR A 92 0.67 -9.96 -15.94
C TYR A 92 -0.09 -8.98 -15.06
N PHE A 93 -1.37 -9.27 -14.83
CA PHE A 93 -2.22 -8.46 -13.96
C PHE A 93 -2.56 -9.22 -12.68
N LYS A 94 -2.13 -8.65 -11.56
CA LYS A 94 -2.55 -9.07 -10.23
C LYS A 94 -3.91 -8.47 -9.92
N LYS A 95 -4.96 -9.30 -9.92
CA LYS A 95 -6.35 -8.85 -9.83
C LYS A 95 -6.80 -8.62 -8.39
N GLU A 96 -6.22 -7.64 -7.70
CA GLU A 96 -6.57 -7.31 -6.31
C GLU A 96 -8.00 -6.79 -6.13
N TYR A 97 -8.64 -6.32 -7.21
CA TYR A 97 -10.07 -5.96 -7.18
C TYR A 97 -11.01 -7.16 -6.94
N LEU A 98 -10.51 -8.40 -7.08
CA LEU A 98 -11.25 -9.63 -6.76
C LEU A 98 -11.13 -10.02 -5.28
N GLN A 99 -10.48 -9.21 -4.45
CA GLN A 99 -10.48 -9.40 -3.01
C GLN A 99 -11.89 -9.13 -2.43
N VAL A 100 -12.19 -9.64 -1.24
CA VAL A 100 -13.53 -9.53 -0.61
C VAL A 100 -13.99 -8.08 -0.48
N THR A 101 -13.10 -7.20 -0.05
CA THR A 101 -13.33 -5.74 0.04
C THR A 101 -13.26 -5.01 -1.30
N GLY A 102 -12.85 -5.68 -2.37
CA GLY A 102 -12.66 -5.10 -3.69
C GLY A 102 -11.35 -4.32 -3.86
N SER A 103 -10.43 -4.41 -2.90
CA SER A 103 -9.12 -3.75 -2.97
C SER A 103 -8.01 -4.53 -2.27
N PHE A 104 -6.76 -4.10 -2.45
CA PHE A 104 -5.61 -4.72 -1.79
C PHE A 104 -5.49 -4.37 -0.30
N LYS A 105 -6.23 -3.35 0.17
CA LYS A 105 -6.06 -2.78 1.52
C LYS A 105 -6.44 -3.77 2.63
N GLU A 106 -7.33 -4.72 2.35
CA GLU A 106 -7.67 -5.82 3.26
C GLU A 106 -6.46 -6.61 3.75
N ARG A 107 -5.41 -6.74 2.92
CA ARG A 107 -4.15 -7.40 3.33
C ARG A 107 -3.51 -6.69 4.52
N GLY A 108 -3.38 -5.37 4.40
CA GLY A 108 -2.78 -4.52 5.44
C GLY A 108 -3.67 -4.42 6.67
N ALA A 109 -4.97 -4.23 6.47
CA ALA A 109 -5.95 -4.17 7.55
C ALA A 109 -5.93 -5.46 8.38
N ARG A 110 -5.95 -6.63 7.74
CA ARG A 110 -5.91 -7.91 8.44
C ARG A 110 -4.59 -8.15 9.17
N TYR A 111 -3.46 -7.77 8.55
CA TYR A 111 -2.16 -7.87 9.20
C TYR A 111 -2.05 -6.95 10.43
N ALA A 112 -2.57 -5.72 10.34
CA ALA A 112 -2.58 -4.78 11.46
C ALA A 112 -3.46 -5.31 12.60
N LEU A 113 -4.69 -5.73 12.29
CA LEU A 113 -5.63 -6.24 13.30
C LEU A 113 -5.16 -7.55 13.95
N SER A 114 -4.43 -8.40 13.23
CA SER A 114 -3.92 -9.66 13.79
C SER A 114 -2.81 -9.45 14.81
N ARG A 115 -2.10 -8.32 14.73
CA ARG A 115 -0.98 -7.97 15.61
C ARG A 115 -1.37 -7.26 16.91
N LEU A 116 -2.64 -6.87 17.04
CA LEU A 116 -3.13 -6.22 18.24
C LEU A 116 -3.08 -7.17 19.44
N SER A 117 -2.68 -6.64 20.59
CA SER A 117 -2.77 -7.32 21.88
C SER A 117 -4.23 -7.58 22.26
N LYS A 118 -4.45 -8.39 23.30
CA LYS A 118 -5.81 -8.65 23.79
C LYS A 118 -6.47 -7.37 24.29
N GLU A 119 -5.71 -6.56 25.03
CA GLU A 119 -6.14 -5.29 25.60
C GLU A 119 -6.45 -4.27 24.49
N GLU A 120 -5.66 -4.23 23.42
CA GLU A 120 -5.91 -3.38 22.25
C GLU A 120 -7.17 -3.80 21.50
N LYS A 121 -7.43 -5.11 21.38
CA LYS A 121 -8.66 -5.62 20.75
C LYS A 121 -9.91 -5.27 21.56
N GLU A 122 -9.83 -5.36 22.89
CA GLU A 122 -10.93 -5.00 23.79
C GLU A 122 -11.25 -3.50 23.75
N ARG A 123 -10.24 -2.64 23.63
CA ARG A 123 -10.45 -1.20 23.41
C ARG A 123 -11.07 -0.87 22.06
N GLY A 124 -10.95 -1.77 21.08
CA GLY A 124 -11.41 -1.55 19.72
C GLY A 124 -10.48 -0.65 18.91
N VAL A 125 -10.72 -0.58 17.60
CA VAL A 125 -9.91 0.20 16.66
C VAL A 125 -10.80 1.05 15.78
N ILE A 126 -10.42 2.31 15.61
CA ILE A 126 -11.06 3.25 14.70
C ILE A 126 -10.08 3.53 13.56
N ALA A 127 -10.57 3.50 12.33
CA ALA A 127 -9.82 3.88 11.14
C ALA A 127 -10.64 4.85 10.31
N ALA A 128 -10.06 6.00 10.00
CA ALA A 128 -10.61 6.97 9.05
C ALA A 128 -10.01 6.73 7.66
N SER A 129 -10.85 6.70 6.63
CA SER A 129 -10.40 6.51 5.25
C SER A 129 -11.34 7.20 4.27
N ALA A 130 -10.80 7.86 3.24
CA ALA A 130 -11.56 8.61 2.24
C ALA A 130 -12.17 7.76 1.09
N GLY A 131 -12.20 6.42 1.18
CA GLY A 131 -12.71 5.55 0.12
C GLY A 131 -12.57 4.06 0.43
N LYS A 132 -13.04 3.17 -0.48
CA LYS A 132 -13.20 1.71 -0.23
C LYS A 132 -12.00 1.10 0.50
N ARG A 133 -12.32 0.47 1.63
CA ARG A 133 -11.41 -0.30 2.49
C ARG A 133 -10.85 -1.53 1.79
#